data_AF-A0A1G6I390-F1
#
_entry.id   AF-A0A1G6I390-F1
#
_cell.length_a   1.000
_cell.length_b   1.000
_cell.length_c   1.000
_cell.angle_alpha   90.00
_cell.angle_beta   90.00
_cell.angle_gamma   90.00
#
_symmetry.space_group_name_H-M   'P 1'
#
loop_
_entity.id
_entity.type
_entity.pdbx_description
1 polymer ?
#
loop_
_entity_poly.entity_id
_entity_poly.type
_entity_poly.pdbx_seq_one_letter_code
_entity_poly.pdbx_strand_id
1 'polypeptide(L)'
;MVGLPWRWFAVWSRWSWMGFGVVAGKVVRFDEFRGYGFVAPDTGGEDVFIHVNDLDFDKRLLGMGARVEFDIEDGDRGLKASRVQILEQAVAEPQARQFAHRAESSSDEDGLCDVLSAREYLSELTETLLTAEPTLTAQQIVRIRQNLTEVARGHGWVES
;
A
#
# COMPACT_ATOMS: atom_id res chain seq x y z
N MET A 1 30.54 -21.74 -5.95
CA MET A 1 30.31 -20.30 -6.23
C MET A 1 29.78 -20.20 -7.65
N VAL A 2 28.46 -20.06 -7.82
CA VAL A 2 27.83 -19.84 -9.13
C VAL A 2 27.24 -18.44 -9.10
N GLY A 3 27.88 -17.53 -9.83
CA GLY A 3 27.44 -16.15 -9.97
C GLY A 3 26.20 -16.10 -10.86
N LEU A 4 25.12 -15.54 -10.32
CA LEU A 4 23.91 -15.26 -11.07
C LEU A 4 24.20 -14.18 -12.14
N PRO A 5 23.61 -14.28 -13.35
CA PRO A 5 24.03 -13.48 -14.49
C PRO A 5 23.50 -12.04 -14.44
N TRP A 6 24.33 -11.12 -14.94
CA TRP A 6 24.16 -9.66 -15.02
C TRP A 6 23.05 -9.18 -15.96
N ARG A 7 22.08 -10.05 -16.27
CA ARG A 7 21.03 -9.86 -17.28
C ARG A 7 19.74 -9.24 -16.73
N TRP A 8 19.65 -9.02 -15.43
CA TRP A 8 18.49 -8.41 -14.77
C TRP A 8 18.49 -6.87 -14.85
N PHE A 9 19.67 -6.23 -14.95
CA PHE A 9 19.76 -4.77 -15.07
C PHE A 9 19.35 -4.21 -16.45
N ALA A 10 19.47 -5.01 -17.52
CA ALA A 10 19.27 -4.52 -18.89
C ALA A 10 17.80 -4.47 -19.36
N VAL A 11 16.86 -5.03 -18.59
CA VAL A 11 15.41 -4.90 -18.90
C VAL A 11 14.85 -3.58 -18.36
N TRP A 12 15.40 -3.07 -17.26
CA TRP A 12 15.02 -1.78 -16.67
C TRP A 12 15.49 -0.56 -17.48
N SER A 13 16.61 -0.65 -18.21
CA SER A 13 17.16 0.48 -18.96
C SER A 13 16.55 0.73 -20.35
N ARG A 14 15.57 -0.07 -20.81
CA ARG A 14 14.96 0.07 -22.16
C ARG A 14 13.57 0.73 -22.15
N TRP A 15 13.07 1.15 -21.00
CA TRP A 15 11.78 1.87 -20.86
C TRP A 15 11.97 3.30 -20.34
N SER A 16 13.20 3.83 -20.37
CA SER A 16 13.54 5.18 -19.88
C SER A 16 13.45 6.27 -20.97
N TRP A 17 13.03 5.95 -22.19
CA TRP A 17 13.04 6.87 -23.34
C TRP A 17 11.66 6.95 -24.00
N MET A 18 10.62 7.12 -23.21
CA MET A 18 9.32 7.59 -23.70
C MET A 18 8.58 8.31 -22.56
N GLY A 19 9.04 9.52 -22.25
CA GLY A 19 8.18 10.61 -21.78
C GLY A 19 7.39 10.49 -20.48
N PHE A 20 7.66 9.54 -19.58
CA PHE A 20 7.12 9.58 -18.21
C PHE A 20 8.30 9.67 -17.25
N GLY A 21 8.55 10.87 -16.74
CA GLY A 21 9.62 11.14 -15.80
C GLY A 21 9.25 10.53 -14.47
N VAL A 22 9.94 9.47 -14.08
CA VAL A 22 9.89 8.91 -12.74
C VAL A 22 10.38 9.99 -11.77
N VAL A 23 9.57 10.33 -10.76
CA VAL A 23 9.84 11.39 -9.78
C VAL A 23 9.97 10.77 -8.39
N ALA A 24 10.97 11.21 -7.63
CA ALA A 24 11.10 10.89 -6.21
C ALA A 24 10.45 11.98 -5.35
N GLY A 25 9.95 11.61 -4.17
CA GLY A 25 9.38 12.57 -3.24
C GLY A 25 9.18 12.01 -1.84
N LYS A 26 8.69 12.87 -0.95
CA LYS A 26 8.46 12.55 0.47
C LYS A 26 6.97 12.64 0.80
N VAL A 27 6.44 11.62 1.47
CA VAL A 27 5.05 11.62 1.93
C VAL A 27 4.90 12.71 3.00
N VAL A 28 4.11 13.74 2.72
CA VAL A 28 3.89 14.87 3.65
C VAL A 28 2.65 14.66 4.52
N ARG A 29 1.69 13.88 4.03
CA ARG A 29 0.48 13.52 4.77
C ARG A 29 -0.09 12.24 4.20
N PHE A 30 -0.47 11.31 5.05
CA PHE A 30 -1.19 10.11 4.64
C PHE A 30 -2.18 9.74 5.73
N ASP A 31 -3.44 9.55 5.35
CA ASP A 31 -4.49 9.08 6.23
C ASP A 31 -4.70 7.59 5.96
N GLU A 32 -4.18 6.74 6.85
CA GLU A 32 -4.24 5.29 6.68
C GLU A 32 -5.68 4.75 6.69
N PHE A 33 -6.58 5.40 7.43
CA PHE A 33 -7.98 5.00 7.52
C PHE A 33 -8.71 5.32 6.22
N ARG A 34 -8.52 6.54 5.71
CA ARG A 34 -9.13 6.97 4.44
C ARG A 34 -8.40 6.45 3.20
N GLY A 35 -7.17 5.96 3.36
CA GLY A 35 -6.39 5.34 2.30
C GLY A 35 -5.83 6.31 1.25
N TYR A 36 -5.65 7.59 1.61
CA TYR A 36 -5.09 8.58 0.69
C TYR A 36 -4.17 9.57 1.38
N GLY A 37 -3.34 10.24 0.58
CA GLY A 37 -2.41 11.24 1.06
C GLY A 37 -1.82 12.09 -0.04
N PHE A 38 -0.71 12.72 0.29
CA PHE A 38 0.02 13.62 -0.58
C PHE A 38 1.52 13.41 -0.44
N VAL A 39 2.20 13.48 -1.57
CA VAL A 39 3.65 13.38 -1.70
C VAL A 39 4.18 14.71 -2.22
N ALA A 40 5.12 15.31 -1.51
CA ALA A 40 5.86 16.46 -2.01
C ALA A 40 6.97 15.94 -2.93
N PRO A 41 6.96 16.26 -4.24
CA PRO A 41 8.00 15.83 -5.16
C PRO A 41 9.32 16.56 -4.87
N ASP A 42 10.45 15.85 -5.00
CA ASP A 42 11.79 16.41 -4.80
C ASP A 42 12.14 17.45 -5.88
N THR A 43 11.46 17.41 -7.04
CA THR A 43 11.54 18.43 -8.09
C THR A 43 10.92 19.76 -7.68
N GLY A 44 10.18 19.80 -6.57
CA GLY A 44 9.29 20.90 -6.20
C GLY A 44 8.04 20.94 -7.07
N GLY A 45 7.11 21.83 -6.72
CA GLY A 45 5.82 21.98 -7.41
C GLY A 45 4.64 21.68 -6.49
N GLU A 46 3.52 21.32 -7.10
CA GLU A 46 2.30 20.94 -6.37
C GLU A 46 2.45 19.56 -5.73
N ASP A 47 1.81 19.38 -4.57
CA ASP A 47 1.75 18.08 -3.90
C ASP A 47 0.98 17.08 -4.77
N VAL A 48 1.55 15.89 -4.93
CA VAL A 48 0.99 14.84 -5.79
C VAL A 48 0.11 13.92 -4.94
N PHE A 49 -1.13 13.71 -5.38
CA PHE A 49 -2.10 12.87 -4.70
C PHE A 49 -1.71 11.38 -4.79
N ILE A 50 -1.81 10.66 -3.69
CA ILE A 50 -1.54 9.22 -3.63
C ILE A 50 -2.73 8.49 -2.98
N HIS A 51 -3.10 7.34 -3.54
CA HIS A 51 -4.20 6.52 -3.05
C HIS A 51 -3.74 5.07 -2.86
N VAL A 52 -4.28 4.38 -1.86
CA VAL A 52 -3.93 2.98 -1.54
C VAL A 52 -4.14 2.03 -2.73
N ASN A 53 -5.15 2.30 -3.56
CA ASN A 53 -5.44 1.49 -4.76
C ASN A 53 -4.34 1.56 -5.82
N ASP A 54 -3.47 2.58 -5.78
CA ASP A 54 -2.36 2.73 -6.73
C ASP A 54 -1.03 2.18 -6.15
N LEU A 55 -1.09 1.44 -5.03
CA LEU A 55 0.07 0.85 -4.36
C LEU A 55 0.10 -0.67 -4.55
N ASP A 56 1.29 -1.19 -4.85
CA ASP A 56 1.56 -2.63 -4.89
C ASP A 56 2.10 -3.18 -3.55
N PHE A 57 2.04 -2.37 -2.48
CA PHE A 57 2.58 -2.69 -1.15
C PHE A 57 1.64 -2.18 -0.03
N ASP A 58 1.91 -2.60 1.21
CA ASP A 58 1.08 -2.23 2.36
C ASP A 58 1.13 -0.71 2.63
N LYS A 59 -0.04 -0.06 2.66
CA LYS A 59 -0.21 1.37 2.93
C LYS A 59 0.44 1.84 4.23
N ARG A 60 0.63 0.96 5.21
CA ARG A 60 1.31 1.27 6.48
C ARG A 60 2.76 1.74 6.29
N LEU A 61 3.33 1.44 5.14
CA LEU A 61 4.68 1.86 4.78
C LEU A 61 4.75 3.30 4.25
N LEU A 62 3.61 3.93 3.94
CA LEU A 62 3.50 5.35 3.55
C LEU A 62 3.38 6.29 4.76
N GLY A 63 4.05 5.96 5.86
CA GLY A 63 4.12 6.85 7.01
C GLY A 63 4.62 8.24 6.62
N MET A 64 4.21 9.27 7.37
CA MET A 64 4.70 10.63 7.16
C MET A 64 6.23 10.62 7.14
N GLY A 65 6.78 11.13 6.06
CA GLY A 65 8.20 11.22 5.83
C GLY A 65 8.86 10.03 5.15
N ALA A 66 8.10 8.99 4.79
CA ALA A 66 8.57 7.96 3.89
C ALA A 66 8.97 8.57 2.54
N ARG A 67 10.04 8.04 1.93
CA ARG A 67 10.47 8.42 0.58
C ARG A 67 9.98 7.39 -0.42
N VAL A 68 9.40 7.91 -1.50
CA VAL A 68 8.80 7.11 -2.57
C VAL A 68 9.28 7.59 -3.92
N GLU A 69 9.29 6.67 -4.87
CA GLU A 69 9.45 6.92 -6.29
C GLU A 69 8.12 6.63 -6.99
N PHE A 70 7.69 7.49 -7.91
CA PHE A 70 6.39 7.38 -8.57
C PHE A 70 6.38 8.10 -9.92
N ASP A 71 5.43 7.71 -10.77
CA ASP A 71 5.08 8.44 -11.98
C ASP A 71 4.00 9.47 -11.67
N ILE A 72 4.04 10.63 -12.33
CA ILE A 72 2.99 11.67 -12.22
C ILE A 72 2.02 11.54 -13.39
N GLU A 73 0.74 11.43 -13.07
CA GLU A 73 -0.37 11.38 -14.02
C GLU A 73 -1.41 12.46 -13.70
N ASP A 74 -2.15 12.93 -14.70
CA ASP A 74 -3.31 13.79 -14.50
C ASP A 74 -4.49 12.94 -13.99
N GLY A 75 -4.98 13.25 -12.78
CA GLY A 75 -6.17 12.66 -12.20
C GLY A 75 -7.35 13.63 -12.14
N ASP A 76 -8.53 13.12 -11.76
CA ASP A 76 -9.76 13.92 -11.66
C ASP A 76 -9.67 15.08 -10.65
N ARG A 77 -8.68 15.05 -9.75
CA ARG A 77 -8.46 16.04 -8.68
C ARG A 77 -7.08 16.69 -8.73
N GLY A 78 -6.44 16.70 -9.90
CA GLY A 78 -5.07 17.20 -10.08
C GLY A 78 -4.07 16.06 -10.19
N LEU A 79 -2.79 16.37 -9.95
CA LEU A 79 -1.69 15.41 -10.12
C LEU A 79 -1.85 14.21 -9.21
N LYS A 80 -1.76 13.01 -9.78
CA LYS A 80 -1.84 11.71 -9.10
C LYS A 80 -0.54 10.93 -9.29
N ALA A 81 -0.10 10.26 -8.23
CA ALA A 81 1.02 9.33 -8.26
C ALA A 81 0.54 7.96 -8.77
N SER A 82 1.28 7.36 -9.70
CA SER A 82 1.11 5.99 -10.14
C SER A 82 2.43 5.22 -10.05
N ARG A 83 2.37 3.88 -10.14
CA ARG A 83 3.54 2.98 -10.02
C ARG A 83 4.42 3.28 -8.82
N VAL A 84 3.80 3.55 -7.67
CA VAL A 84 4.53 3.97 -6.48
C VAL A 84 5.44 2.85 -6.00
N GLN A 85 6.67 3.19 -5.62
CA GLN A 85 7.66 2.30 -5.02
C GLN A 85 8.26 2.98 -3.78
N ILE A 86 8.53 2.21 -2.72
CA ILE A 86 9.18 2.73 -1.52
C ILE A 86 10.69 2.73 -1.72
N LEU A 87 11.32 3.88 -1.52
CA LEU A 87 12.77 4.01 -1.47
C LEU A 87 13.29 3.91 -0.04
N GLU A 88 12.59 4.55 0.90
CA GLU A 88 12.97 4.59 2.30
C GLU A 88 11.71 4.68 3.17
N GLN A 89 11.56 3.75 4.13
CA GLN A 89 10.45 3.78 5.06
C GLN A 89 10.58 4.95 6.04
N ALA A 90 9.45 5.50 6.49
CA ALA A 90 9.47 6.48 7.56
C ALA A 90 10.08 5.85 8.82
N VAL A 91 11.30 6.28 9.18
CA VAL A 91 11.87 5.95 10.49
C VAL A 91 11.03 6.68 11.52
N ALA A 92 10.33 5.94 12.37
CA ALA A 92 9.54 6.49 13.45
C ALA A 92 10.45 7.23 14.44
N GLU A 93 10.73 8.51 14.21
CA GLU A 93 11.28 9.38 15.23
C GLU A 93 10.18 9.74 16.24
N PRO A 94 10.44 9.64 17.55
CA PRO A 94 9.49 10.05 18.57
C PRO A 94 9.55 11.58 18.73
N GLN A 95 8.87 12.31 17.86
CA GLN A 95 8.62 13.75 18.00
C GLN A 95 7.21 14.07 17.49
N ALA A 96 6.37 14.89 18.11
CA ALA A 96 6.28 15.41 19.46
C ALA A 96 4.86 15.99 19.59
N ARG A 97 4.33 15.89 20.81
CA ARG A 97 3.21 16.64 21.38
C ARG A 97 3.16 18.09 20.85
N GLN A 98 2.31 18.39 19.87
CA GLN A 98 2.05 19.78 19.48
C GLN A 98 0.74 19.98 18.71
N PHE A 99 -0.36 19.38 19.19
CA PHE A 99 -1.71 19.89 18.89
C PHE A 99 -2.61 19.78 20.13
N ALA A 100 -2.18 20.40 21.23
CA ALA A 100 -3.06 20.71 22.35
C ALA A 100 -3.44 22.19 22.27
N HIS A 101 -4.54 22.50 21.56
CA HIS A 101 -5.65 23.34 22.04
C HIS A 101 -6.57 23.72 20.86
N ARG A 102 -7.74 23.07 20.73
CA ARG A 102 -9.04 23.75 20.91
C ARG A 102 -10.19 22.74 20.96
N ALA A 103 -10.64 22.52 22.19
CA ALA A 103 -12.02 22.31 22.67
C ALA A 103 -12.93 21.26 21.97
N GLU A 104 -13.11 20.15 22.70
CA GLU A 104 -14.40 19.58 23.15
C GLU A 104 -15.40 19.05 22.10
N SER A 105 -15.41 17.72 21.92
CA SER A 105 -16.53 16.87 22.37
C SER A 105 -16.10 15.41 22.50
N SER A 106 -16.31 14.85 23.70
CA SER A 106 -16.42 13.44 24.09
C SER A 106 -16.93 12.51 22.97
N SER A 107 -16.44 11.28 22.78
CA SER A 107 -16.25 10.23 23.78
C SER A 107 -15.26 9.16 23.28
N ASP A 108 -14.49 8.57 24.18
CA ASP A 108 -13.65 7.39 23.97
C ASP A 108 -14.51 6.15 23.69
N GLU A 109 -14.34 5.47 22.53
CA GLU A 109 -14.54 4.01 22.35
C GLU A 109 -13.65 3.49 21.19
N ASP A 110 -12.51 2.90 21.55
CA ASP A 110 -11.87 1.68 21.05
C ASP A 110 -11.72 1.36 19.54
N GLY A 111 -10.54 0.81 19.21
CA GLY A 111 -10.07 0.54 17.86
C GLY A 111 -10.93 -0.44 17.05
N LEU A 112 -11.48 0.06 15.95
CA LEU A 112 -12.16 -0.74 14.94
C LEU A 112 -11.13 -1.44 14.04
N CYS A 113 -10.61 -2.57 14.49
CA CYS A 113 -10.14 -3.62 13.58
C CYS A 113 -11.32 -4.59 13.46
N ASP A 114 -12.25 -4.33 12.52
CA ASP A 114 -13.40 -5.20 12.32
C ASP A 114 -12.92 -6.62 12.02
N VAL A 115 -13.23 -7.56 12.91
CA VAL A 115 -12.99 -8.99 12.67
C VAL A 115 -13.85 -9.37 11.47
N LEU A 116 -13.21 -9.79 10.37
CA LEU A 116 -13.95 -10.21 9.19
C LEU A 116 -14.69 -11.51 9.48
N SER A 117 -15.92 -11.62 9.00
CA SER A 117 -16.61 -12.90 9.02
C SER A 117 -15.86 -13.89 8.12
N ALA A 118 -15.94 -15.19 8.43
CA ALA A 118 -15.28 -16.20 7.62
C ALA A 118 -15.67 -16.09 6.14
N ARG A 119 -16.92 -15.77 5.83
CA ARG A 119 -17.38 -15.67 4.43
C ARG A 119 -16.75 -14.51 3.67
N GLU A 120 -16.52 -13.38 4.32
CA GLU A 120 -15.89 -12.21 3.68
C GLU A 120 -14.43 -12.50 3.39
N TYR A 121 -13.71 -13.05 4.37
CA TYR A 121 -12.33 -13.50 4.19
C TYR A 121 -12.20 -14.51 3.05
N LEU A 122 -13.15 -15.45 2.94
CA LEU A 122 -13.15 -16.45 1.88
C LEU A 122 -13.42 -15.87 0.48
N SER A 123 -14.23 -14.81 0.39
CA SER A 123 -14.54 -14.15 -0.88
C SER A 123 -13.30 -13.41 -1.40
N GLU A 124 -12.70 -12.59 -0.55
CA GLU A 124 -11.49 -11.82 -0.87
C GLU A 124 -10.32 -12.72 -1.28
N LEU A 125 -10.10 -13.81 -0.55
CA LEU A 125 -9.07 -14.79 -0.91
C LEU A 125 -9.33 -15.45 -2.26
N THR A 126 -10.59 -15.77 -2.57
CA THR A 126 -10.92 -16.48 -3.83
C THR A 126 -10.67 -15.57 -5.03
N GLU A 127 -11.10 -14.32 -4.95
CA GLU A 127 -10.90 -13.31 -6.01
C GLU A 127 -9.42 -12.97 -6.19
N THR A 128 -8.68 -12.83 -5.08
CA THR A 128 -7.23 -12.55 -5.11
C THR A 128 -6.46 -13.72 -5.75
N LEU A 129 -6.78 -14.97 -5.41
CA LEU A 129 -6.11 -16.15 -5.96
C LEU A 129 -6.37 -16.34 -7.45
N LEU A 130 -7.62 -16.14 -7.89
CA LEU A 130 -7.99 -16.23 -9.31
C LEU A 130 -7.34 -15.14 -10.15
N THR A 131 -7.12 -13.97 -9.56
CA THR A 131 -6.43 -12.84 -10.19
C THR A 131 -4.92 -13.08 -10.29
N ALA A 132 -4.29 -13.56 -9.22
CA ALA A 132 -2.85 -13.79 -9.15
C ALA A 132 -2.39 -14.97 -10.02
N GLU A 133 -3.14 -16.08 -10.01
CA GLU A 133 -2.84 -17.29 -10.78
C GLU A 133 -4.10 -17.86 -11.44
N PRO A 134 -4.45 -17.41 -12.66
CA PRO A 134 -5.65 -17.83 -13.38
C PRO A 134 -5.69 -19.31 -13.74
N THR A 135 -4.53 -20.00 -13.62
CA THR A 135 -4.38 -21.42 -13.94
C THR A 135 -4.78 -22.33 -12.77
N LEU A 136 -5.03 -21.77 -11.58
CA LEU A 136 -5.48 -22.52 -10.42
C LEU A 136 -6.81 -23.20 -10.68
N THR A 137 -6.87 -24.50 -10.41
CA THR A 137 -8.11 -25.27 -10.49
C THR A 137 -9.00 -25.00 -9.29
N ALA A 138 -10.31 -25.17 -9.46
CA ALA A 138 -11.29 -24.99 -8.38
C ALA A 138 -10.96 -25.83 -7.12
N GLN A 139 -10.42 -27.05 -7.29
CA GLN A 139 -10.01 -27.89 -6.17
C GLN A 139 -8.81 -27.31 -5.40
N GLN A 140 -7.84 -26.73 -6.10
CA GLN A 140 -6.68 -26.09 -5.46
C GLN A 140 -7.11 -24.85 -4.67
N ILE A 141 -8.00 -24.04 -5.23
CA ILE A 141 -8.54 -22.84 -4.57
C ILE A 141 -9.27 -23.21 -3.28
N VAL A 142 -10.16 -24.22 -3.32
CA VAL A 142 -10.86 -24.69 -2.12
C VAL A 142 -9.89 -25.16 -1.05
N ARG A 143 -8.82 -25.86 -1.42
CA ARG A 143 -7.84 -26.41 -0.48
C ARG A 143 -6.99 -25.32 0.18
N ILE A 144 -6.53 -24.34 -0.60
CA ILE A 144 -5.80 -23.17 -0.08
C ILE A 144 -6.68 -22.39 0.88
N ARG A 145 -7.93 -22.14 0.47
CA ARG A 145 -8.92 -21.40 1.24
C ARG A 145 -9.21 -22.03 2.61
N GLN A 146 -9.39 -23.35 2.65
CA GLN A 146 -9.57 -24.09 3.90
C GLN A 146 -8.38 -23.90 4.84
N ASN A 147 -7.15 -24.06 4.33
CA ASN A 147 -5.94 -23.98 5.13
C ASN A 147 -5.70 -22.57 5.70
N LEU A 148 -5.88 -21.53 4.87
CA LEU A 148 -5.75 -20.14 5.31
C LEU A 148 -6.81 -19.74 6.34
N THR A 149 -8.02 -20.27 6.23
CA THR A 149 -9.10 -20.00 7.21
C THR A 149 -8.81 -20.62 8.57
N GLU A 150 -8.26 -21.83 8.58
CA GLU A 150 -7.86 -22.50 9.83
C GLU A 150 -6.77 -21.69 10.55
N VAL A 151 -5.77 -21.20 9.81
CA VAL A 151 -4.73 -20.32 10.35
C VAL A 151 -5.34 -19.02 10.86
N ALA A 152 -6.20 -18.37 10.08
CA ALA A 152 -6.82 -17.11 10.46
C ALA A 152 -7.68 -17.22 11.72
N ARG A 153 -8.45 -18.32 11.87
CA ARG A 153 -9.21 -18.60 13.09
C ARG A 153 -8.31 -18.89 14.29
N GLY A 154 -7.23 -19.64 14.10
CA GLY A 154 -6.26 -19.92 15.17
C GLY A 154 -5.60 -18.66 15.75
N HIS A 155 -5.51 -17.60 14.95
CA HIS A 155 -5.00 -16.28 15.36
C HIS A 155 -6.09 -15.25 15.70
N GLY A 156 -7.37 -15.62 15.64
CA GLY A 156 -8.49 -14.73 15.95
C GLY A 156 -8.75 -13.63 14.90
N TRP A 157 -8.22 -13.78 13.69
CA TRP A 157 -8.41 -12.82 12.58
C TRP A 157 -9.77 -12.97 11.88
N VAL A 158 -10.46 -14.07 12.15
CA VAL A 158 -11.74 -14.42 11.55
C VAL A 158 -12.65 -14.97 12.65
N GLU A 159 -13.92 -14.56 12.64
CA GLU A 159 -14.92 -15.04 13.59
C GLU A 159 -15.10 -16.58 13.48
N SER A 160 -15.33 -17.23 14.62
CA SER A 160 -15.45 -18.70 14.72
C SER A 160 -16.72 -19.22 14.05
#